data_AF-A0A6S6RSI1-F1
#
_entry.id   AF-A0A6S6RSI1-F1
#
_cell.length_a   1.000
_cell.length_b   1.000
_cell.length_c   1.000
_cell.angle_alpha   90.00
_cell.angle_beta   90.00
_cell.angle_gamma   90.00
#
_symmetry.space_group_name_H-M   'P 1'
#
loop_
_entity.id
_entity.type
_entity.pdbx_description
1 polymer ?
#
loop_
_entity_poly.entity_id
_entity_poly.type
_entity_poly.pdbx_seq_one_letter_code
_entity_poly.pdbx_strand_id
1 'polypeptide(L)'
;MAKDHELDWLMSQLETIPHIKRLRIHSRLPVVIPARITTTLCQRFNISRLQIIMVTHINHAKEIDSEFSCAMEQLKQVSVTLLNQSVLFRCVNDNADCLAKLSNKLFENGILPYYLHLLDKVQDGAHFMVTDEEARIIMKELLTRISGYLVPRLTREIGGKLSKKPIDLQLQFSYMIKPMILYYSGSCLACVMDTYKLVLSFYCQ
;
A
#
# COMPACT_ATOMS: atom_id res chain seq x y z
N MET A 1 3.42 -6.34 15.88
CA MET A 1 3.46 -7.63 15.16
C MET A 1 3.56 -8.71 16.19
N ALA A 2 2.90 -9.84 15.94
CA ALA A 2 3.13 -11.09 16.65
C ALA A 2 4.63 -11.45 16.67
N LYS A 3 5.08 -12.25 17.64
CA LYS A 3 6.46 -12.77 17.72
C LYS A 3 6.72 -13.74 16.55
N ASP A 4 8.00 -13.99 16.23
CA ASP A 4 8.36 -14.85 15.09
C ASP A 4 7.75 -16.25 15.19
N HIS A 5 7.74 -16.86 16.38
CA HIS A 5 7.13 -18.18 16.57
C HIS A 5 5.61 -18.18 16.41
N GLU A 6 4.92 -17.10 16.79
CA GLU A 6 3.46 -16.98 16.63
C GLU A 6 3.10 -16.84 15.15
N LEU A 7 3.90 -16.06 14.40
CA LEU A 7 3.69 -15.89 12.97
C LEU A 7 4.02 -17.18 12.21
N ASP A 8 5.09 -17.87 12.57
CA ASP A 8 5.44 -19.17 12.01
C ASP A 8 4.34 -20.21 12.24
N TRP A 9 3.84 -20.32 13.48
CA TRP A 9 2.73 -21.21 13.80
C TRP A 9 1.50 -20.89 12.93
N LEU A 10 1.11 -19.62 12.87
CA LEU A 10 -0.05 -19.18 12.08
C LEU A 10 0.13 -19.46 10.58
N MET A 11 1.30 -19.14 10.03
CA MET A 11 1.63 -19.42 8.63
C MET A 11 1.54 -20.91 8.34
N SER A 12 2.08 -21.74 9.22
CA SER A 12 2.04 -23.20 9.08
C SER A 12 0.61 -23.73 9.07
N GLN A 13 -0.29 -23.17 9.90
CA GLN A 13 -1.72 -23.50 9.85
C GLN A 13 -2.36 -23.08 8.52
N LEU A 14 -2.11 -21.85 8.06
CA LEU A 14 -2.67 -21.34 6.79
C LEU A 14 -2.15 -22.13 5.59
N GLU A 15 -0.91 -22.60 5.64
CA GLU A 15 -0.30 -23.43 4.61
C GLU A 15 -0.94 -24.82 4.50
N THR A 16 -1.62 -25.32 5.54
CA THR A 16 -2.40 -26.57 5.42
C THR A 16 -3.64 -26.42 4.54
N ILE A 17 -4.13 -25.20 4.32
CA ILE A 17 -5.41 -24.91 3.65
C ILE A 17 -5.17 -24.68 2.13
N PRO A 18 -5.46 -25.66 1.24
CA PRO A 18 -4.93 -25.64 -0.13
C PRO A 18 -5.41 -24.47 -1.01
N HIS A 19 -6.61 -23.95 -0.73
CA HIS A 19 -7.21 -22.85 -1.48
C HIS A 19 -6.69 -21.47 -1.06
N ILE A 20 -6.01 -21.35 0.09
CA ILE A 20 -5.33 -20.12 0.47
C ILE A 20 -4.04 -20.01 -0.33
N LYS A 21 -3.92 -18.97 -1.16
CA LYS A 21 -2.77 -18.74 -2.04
C LYS A 21 -1.89 -17.58 -1.61
N ARG A 22 -2.45 -16.64 -0.84
CA ARG A 22 -1.78 -15.38 -0.52
C ARG A 22 -1.95 -15.05 0.95
N LEU A 23 -0.89 -14.55 1.56
CA LEU A 23 -0.89 -14.00 2.90
C LEU A 23 -0.61 -12.51 2.80
N ARG A 24 -1.57 -11.68 3.22
CA ARG A 24 -1.41 -10.23 3.26
C ARG A 24 -1.23 -9.77 4.71
N ILE A 25 -0.09 -9.15 4.98
CA ILE A 25 0.26 -8.65 6.32
C ILE A 25 0.21 -7.13 6.26
N HIS A 26 -0.67 -6.52 7.05
CA HIS A 26 -0.70 -5.07 7.22
C HIS A 26 0.05 -4.70 8.50
N SER A 27 1.07 -3.84 8.38
CA SER A 27 1.81 -3.39 9.56
C SER A 27 2.48 -2.03 9.38
N ARG A 28 2.33 -1.17 10.38
CA ARG A 28 3.17 0.03 10.54
C ARG A 28 4.46 -0.27 11.30
N LEU A 29 4.58 -1.45 11.90
CA LEU A 29 5.70 -1.76 12.80
C LEU A 29 7.07 -1.66 12.11
N PRO A 30 7.28 -2.11 10.85
CA PRO A 30 8.57 -1.95 10.19
C PRO A 30 9.01 -0.49 10.05
N VAL A 31 8.05 0.46 10.01
CA VAL A 31 8.33 1.91 9.92
C VAL A 31 8.87 2.45 11.25
N VAL A 32 8.38 1.93 12.37
CA VAL A 32 8.75 2.41 13.73
C VAL A 32 9.92 1.61 14.30
N ILE A 33 9.98 0.32 13.98
CA ILE A 33 10.99 -0.63 14.46
C ILE A 33 11.44 -1.49 13.27
N PRO A 34 12.34 -0.97 12.39
CA PRO A 34 12.85 -1.71 11.24
C PRO A 34 13.47 -3.06 11.60
N ALA A 35 14.12 -3.14 12.77
CA ALA A 35 14.71 -4.36 13.31
C ALA A 35 13.70 -5.51 13.54
N ARG A 36 12.39 -5.25 13.48
CA ARG A 36 11.38 -6.31 13.49
C ARG A 36 11.46 -7.19 12.24
N ILE A 37 12.03 -6.71 11.14
CA ILE A 37 12.35 -7.57 10.01
C ILE A 37 13.63 -8.32 10.33
N THR A 38 13.47 -9.49 10.93
CA THR A 38 14.58 -10.36 11.35
C THR A 38 14.98 -11.30 10.21
N THR A 39 16.22 -11.79 10.24
CA THR A 39 16.67 -12.84 9.32
C THR A 39 15.81 -14.09 9.43
N THR A 40 15.43 -14.49 10.65
CA THR A 40 14.54 -15.62 10.93
C THR A 40 13.18 -15.44 10.25
N LEU A 41 12.60 -14.24 10.32
CA LEU A 41 11.34 -13.92 9.65
C LEU A 41 11.47 -14.04 8.13
N CYS A 42 12.52 -13.44 7.56
CA CYS A 42 12.76 -13.51 6.12
C CYS A 42 12.95 -14.96 5.64
N GLN A 43 13.72 -15.77 6.37
CA GLN A 43 13.88 -17.19 6.07
C GLN A 43 12.54 -17.92 6.10
N ARG A 44 11.68 -17.63 7.09
CA ARG A 44 10.36 -18.26 7.17
C ARG A 44 9.47 -17.86 5.99
N PHE A 45 9.53 -16.61 5.58
CA PHE A 45 8.81 -16.12 4.40
C PHE A 45 9.29 -16.79 3.12
N ASN A 46 10.60 -16.95 2.96
CA ASN A 46 11.21 -17.54 1.76
C ASN A 46 10.76 -18.99 1.50
N ILE A 47 10.54 -19.78 2.55
CA ILE A 47 10.13 -21.19 2.43
C ILE A 47 8.61 -21.38 2.34
N SER A 48 7.83 -20.29 2.44
CA SER A 48 6.38 -20.38 2.41
C SER A 48 5.87 -20.70 1.02
N ARG A 49 4.86 -21.58 0.92
CA ARG A 49 4.11 -21.77 -0.33
C ARG A 49 3.14 -20.63 -0.65
N LEU A 50 2.90 -19.73 0.31
CA LEU A 50 1.98 -18.61 0.16
C LEU A 50 2.71 -17.46 -0.51
N GLN A 51 2.06 -16.78 -1.45
CA GLN A 51 2.56 -15.50 -1.93
C GLN A 51 2.37 -14.47 -0.82
N ILE A 52 3.47 -13.94 -0.28
CA ILE A 52 3.43 -12.99 0.83
C ILE A 52 3.41 -11.56 0.29
N ILE A 53 2.46 -10.77 0.79
CA ILE A 53 2.33 -9.35 0.50
C ILE A 53 2.38 -8.61 1.82
N MET A 54 3.35 -7.70 1.97
CA MET A 54 3.40 -6.80 3.12
C MET A 54 2.91 -5.41 2.70
N VAL A 55 1.91 -4.91 3.42
CA VAL A 55 1.38 -3.57 3.26
C VAL A 55 1.88 -2.72 4.44
N THR A 56 2.80 -1.81 4.13
CA THR A 56 3.28 -0.81 5.08
C THR A 56 2.29 0.35 5.17
N HIS A 57 2.34 1.09 6.27
CA HIS A 57 1.54 2.29 6.47
C HIS A 57 2.49 3.46 6.68
N ILE A 58 2.78 4.21 5.62
CA ILE A 58 3.72 5.34 5.63
C ILE A 58 2.97 6.53 5.07
N ASN A 59 3.04 7.69 5.73
CA ASN A 59 2.28 8.87 5.34
C ASN A 59 3.20 9.99 4.81
N HIS A 60 4.49 9.95 5.13
CA HIS A 60 5.47 10.95 4.70
C HIS A 60 6.81 10.31 4.35
N ALA A 61 7.50 10.85 3.33
CA ALA A 61 8.82 10.37 2.88
C ALA A 61 9.92 10.45 3.97
N LYS A 62 9.66 11.18 5.06
CA LYS A 62 10.60 11.35 6.20
C LYS A 62 10.60 10.14 7.12
N GLU A 63 9.56 9.30 7.03
CA GLU A 63 9.48 8.04 7.77
C GLU A 63 10.31 6.93 7.10
N ILE A 64 10.96 7.21 5.96
CA ILE A 64 11.77 6.25 5.21
C ILE A 64 13.24 6.63 5.43
N ASP A 65 13.85 6.02 6.43
CA ASP A 65 15.28 6.12 6.71
C ASP A 65 16.06 4.91 6.18
N SER A 66 17.37 4.90 6.40
CA SER A 66 18.27 3.85 5.93
C SER A 66 18.02 2.49 6.60
N GLU A 67 17.59 2.47 7.86
CA GLU A 67 17.32 1.21 8.57
C GLU A 67 16.05 0.57 8.01
N PHE A 68 15.00 1.36 7.79
CA PHE A 68 13.81 0.95 7.10
C PHE A 68 14.12 0.43 5.69
N SER A 69 14.91 1.17 4.91
CA SER A 69 15.35 0.75 3.58
C SER A 69 16.03 -0.62 3.58
N CYS A 70 16.94 -0.86 4.52
CA CYS A 70 17.63 -2.13 4.69
C CYS A 70 16.65 -3.28 5.02
N ALA A 71 15.70 -3.03 5.92
CA ALA A 71 14.66 -4.00 6.27
C ALA A 71 13.77 -4.37 5.07
N MET A 72 13.39 -3.39 4.25
CA MET A 72 12.57 -3.64 3.06
C MET A 72 13.34 -4.41 1.98
N GLU A 73 14.64 -4.14 1.82
CA GLU A 73 15.49 -4.89 0.90
C GLU A 73 15.59 -6.38 1.29
N GLN A 74 15.72 -6.68 2.58
CA GLN A 74 15.69 -8.08 3.07
C GLN A 74 14.38 -8.80 2.72
N LEU A 75 13.24 -8.12 2.81
CA LEU A 75 11.94 -8.69 2.43
C LEU A 75 11.85 -8.93 0.91
N LYS A 76 12.37 -8.01 0.10
CA LYS A 76 12.41 -8.15 -1.37
C LYS A 76 13.25 -9.34 -1.80
N GLN A 77 14.40 -9.57 -1.16
CA GLN A 77 15.28 -10.70 -1.45
C GLN A 77 14.59 -12.05 -1.27
N VAL A 78 13.59 -12.13 -0.39
CA VAL A 78 12.75 -13.32 -0.18
C VAL A 78 11.40 -13.23 -0.90
N SER A 79 11.34 -12.43 -1.97
CA SER A 79 10.20 -12.30 -2.90
C SER A 79 8.88 -11.80 -2.26
N VAL A 80 8.95 -11.08 -1.14
CA VAL A 80 7.76 -10.43 -0.57
C VAL A 80 7.36 -9.25 -1.45
N THR A 81 6.09 -9.21 -1.85
CA THR A 81 5.54 -8.04 -2.53
C THR A 81 5.29 -6.93 -1.53
N LEU A 82 5.93 -5.77 -1.72
CA LEU A 82 5.81 -4.63 -0.82
C LEU A 82 4.85 -3.58 -1.40
N LEU A 83 3.84 -3.23 -0.61
CA LEU A 83 2.84 -2.21 -0.91
C LEU A 83 2.81 -1.16 0.20
N ASN A 84 2.30 0.03 -0.09
CA ASN A 84 2.06 1.06 0.90
C ASN A 84 0.62 1.56 0.90
N GLN A 85 0.03 1.63 2.09
CA GLN A 85 -1.26 2.25 2.34
C GLN A 85 -1.06 3.50 3.21
N SER A 86 -1.07 4.67 2.58
CA SER A 86 -1.05 5.97 3.26
C SER A 86 -2.46 6.42 3.63
N VAL A 87 -2.54 7.35 4.57
CA VAL A 87 -3.72 8.14 4.91
C VAL A 87 -3.43 9.60 4.57
N LEU A 88 -4.39 10.27 3.94
CA LEU A 88 -4.33 11.70 3.65
C LEU A 88 -4.76 12.48 4.90
N PHE A 89 -3.80 13.22 5.46
CA PHE A 89 -3.96 13.99 6.67
C PHE A 89 -3.74 15.48 6.36
N ARG A 90 -4.70 16.30 6.79
CA ARG A 90 -4.58 17.76 6.72
C ARG A 90 -3.33 18.22 7.47
N CYS A 91 -2.60 19.18 6.90
CA CYS A 91 -1.35 19.75 7.41
C CYS A 91 -0.17 18.77 7.56
N VAL A 92 -0.26 17.54 7.05
CA VAL A 92 0.81 16.54 7.12
C VAL A 92 1.29 16.15 5.72
N ASN A 93 0.37 15.70 4.87
CA ASN A 93 0.67 15.22 3.51
C ASN A 93 -0.42 15.59 2.50
N ASP A 94 -1.21 16.62 2.80
CA ASP A 94 -2.35 17.13 2.04
C ASP A 94 -1.95 18.02 0.85
N ASN A 95 -0.86 17.68 0.17
CA ASN A 95 -0.44 18.36 -1.05
C ASN A 95 0.29 17.41 -2.01
N ALA A 96 0.23 17.71 -3.31
CA ALA A 96 0.75 16.85 -4.36
C ALA A 96 2.29 16.71 -4.31
N ASP A 97 3.01 17.74 -3.87
CA ASP A 97 4.47 17.70 -3.70
C ASP A 97 4.90 16.67 -2.65
N CYS A 98 4.26 16.67 -1.48
CA CYS A 98 4.53 15.70 -0.42
C CYS A 98 4.22 14.27 -0.88
N LEU A 99 3.08 14.07 -1.54
CA LEU A 99 2.68 12.76 -2.05
C LEU A 99 3.60 12.27 -3.17
N ALA A 100 4.04 13.15 -4.07
CA ALA A 100 4.99 12.81 -5.13
C ALA A 100 6.35 12.37 -4.54
N LYS A 101 6.85 13.11 -3.53
CA LYS A 101 8.08 12.73 -2.81
C LYS A 101 7.93 11.37 -2.14
N LEU A 102 6.80 11.13 -1.48
CA LEU A 102 6.51 9.84 -0.85
C LEU A 102 6.48 8.71 -1.88
N SER A 103 5.71 8.85 -2.97
CA SER A 103 5.58 7.83 -4.01
C SER A 103 6.92 7.46 -4.63
N ASN A 104 7.77 8.43 -4.95
CA ASN A 104 9.11 8.16 -5.48
C ASN A 104 10.00 7.48 -4.44
N LYS A 105 10.01 7.97 -3.19
CA LYS A 105 10.81 7.38 -2.11
C LYS A 105 10.41 5.93 -1.79
N LEU A 106 9.11 5.63 -1.84
CA LEU A 106 8.60 4.27 -1.71
C LEU A 106 9.14 3.39 -2.84
N PHE A 107 9.09 3.88 -4.08
CA PHE A 107 9.53 3.13 -5.25
C PHE A 107 11.03 2.87 -5.27
N GLU A 108 11.85 3.84 -4.84
CA GLU A 108 13.30 3.65 -4.61
C GLU A 108 13.58 2.46 -3.68
N ASN A 109 12.66 2.18 -2.75
CA ASN A 109 12.74 1.07 -1.80
C ASN A 109 11.99 -0.20 -2.26
N GLY A 110 11.56 -0.25 -3.52
CA GLY A 110 10.81 -1.36 -4.10
C GLY A 110 9.40 -1.53 -3.52
N ILE A 111 8.82 -0.47 -2.95
CA ILE A 111 7.46 -0.45 -2.40
C ILE A 111 6.53 0.26 -3.39
N LEU A 112 5.43 -0.38 -3.77
CA LEU A 112 4.43 0.25 -4.64
C LEU A 112 3.40 1.05 -3.82
N PRO A 113 3.15 2.33 -4.17
CA PRO A 113 2.02 3.08 -3.63
C PRO A 113 0.70 2.40 -4.00
N TYR A 114 -0.05 1.91 -3.00
CA TYR A 114 -1.23 1.08 -3.23
C TYR A 114 -2.52 1.87 -2.99
N TYR A 115 -2.69 2.45 -1.81
CA TYR A 115 -3.88 3.23 -1.45
C TYR A 115 -3.50 4.52 -0.73
N LEU A 116 -4.30 5.55 -0.99
CA LEU A 116 -4.35 6.78 -0.21
C LEU A 116 -5.75 6.88 0.41
N HIS A 117 -5.84 6.73 1.72
CA HIS A 117 -7.11 6.71 2.45
C HIS A 117 -7.51 8.10 2.93
N LEU A 118 -8.77 8.47 2.72
CA LEU A 118 -9.37 9.58 3.45
C LEU A 118 -9.89 9.08 4.80
N LEU A 119 -9.63 9.86 5.85
CA LEU A 119 -10.21 9.62 7.17
C LEU A 119 -11.74 9.61 7.10
N ASP A 120 -12.35 8.71 7.87
CA ASP A 120 -13.78 8.73 8.13
C ASP A 120 -14.11 9.77 9.21
N LYS A 121 -15.37 10.23 9.24
CA LYS A 121 -15.86 11.18 10.24
C LYS A 121 -15.98 10.47 11.60
N VAL A 122 -14.89 10.39 12.34
CA VAL A 122 -14.89 10.00 13.77
C VAL A 122 -14.66 11.23 14.64
N GLN A 123 -15.31 11.28 15.82
CA GLN A 123 -15.41 12.49 16.64
C GLN A 123 -14.06 13.11 17.01
N ASP A 124 -13.00 12.31 17.18
CA ASP A 124 -11.68 12.80 17.63
C ASP A 124 -10.68 13.12 16.50
N GLY A 125 -11.06 12.97 15.22
CA GLY A 125 -10.15 13.12 14.06
C GLY A 125 -10.50 14.25 13.08
N ALA A 126 -11.55 15.03 13.35
CA ALA A 126 -12.11 15.98 12.40
C ALA A 126 -11.12 17.04 11.88
N HIS A 127 -10.17 17.46 12.73
CA HIS A 127 -9.17 18.47 12.39
C HIS A 127 -8.13 17.99 11.37
N PHE A 128 -7.91 16.68 11.26
CA PHE A 128 -7.03 16.09 10.25
C PHE A 128 -7.74 15.73 8.94
N MET A 129 -9.06 15.98 8.84
CA MET A 129 -9.83 15.59 7.68
C MET A 129 -9.55 16.47 6.46
N VAL A 130 -9.34 15.82 5.33
CA VAL A 130 -9.36 16.43 4.00
C VAL A 130 -10.70 16.08 3.33
N THR A 131 -11.37 17.07 2.76
CA THR A 131 -12.64 16.87 2.04
C THR A 131 -12.41 16.09 0.75
N ASP A 132 -13.47 15.48 0.20
CA ASP A 132 -13.36 14.76 -1.06
C ASP A 132 -12.96 15.70 -2.20
N GLU A 133 -13.49 16.93 -2.23
CA GLU A 133 -13.14 17.96 -3.21
C GLU A 133 -11.66 18.34 -3.15
N GLU A 134 -11.12 18.65 -1.97
CA GLU A 134 -9.69 18.94 -1.77
C GLU A 134 -8.84 17.75 -2.20
N ALA A 135 -9.22 16.53 -1.80
CA ALA A 135 -8.48 15.31 -2.17
C ALA A 135 -8.46 15.07 -3.69
N ARG A 136 -9.56 15.35 -4.41
CA ARG A 136 -9.59 15.27 -5.88
C ARG A 136 -8.64 16.27 -6.51
N ILE A 137 -8.58 17.50 -6.01
CA ILE A 137 -7.65 18.53 -6.51
C ILE A 137 -6.21 18.07 -6.32
N ILE A 138 -5.86 17.60 -5.12
CA ILE A 138 -4.52 17.09 -4.80
C ILE A 138 -4.14 15.91 -5.73
N MET A 139 -5.06 14.97 -5.94
CA MET A 139 -4.81 13.81 -6.82
C MET A 139 -4.66 14.21 -8.30
N LYS A 140 -5.43 15.18 -8.78
CA LYS A 140 -5.28 15.73 -10.15
C LYS A 140 -3.91 16.36 -10.34
N GLU A 141 -3.43 17.10 -9.36
CA GLU A 141 -2.10 17.68 -9.39
C GLU A 141 -0.99 16.62 -9.24
N LEU A 142 -1.20 15.59 -8.41
CA LEU A 142 -0.25 14.48 -8.27
C LEU A 142 -0.05 13.74 -9.60
N LEU A 143 -1.13 13.52 -10.37
CA LEU A 143 -1.09 12.85 -11.69
C LEU A 143 -0.16 13.54 -12.69
N THR A 144 0.06 14.86 -12.57
CA THR A 144 0.96 15.59 -13.48
C THR A 144 2.43 15.51 -13.05
N ARG A 145 2.71 15.05 -11.83
CA ARG A 145 4.04 15.10 -11.19
C ARG A 145 4.77 13.76 -11.18
N ILE A 146 4.06 12.64 -11.28
CA ILE A 146 4.66 11.29 -11.19
C ILE A 146 4.11 10.35 -12.26
N SER A 147 4.83 9.26 -12.52
CA SER A 147 4.36 8.21 -13.41
C SER A 147 3.08 7.55 -12.89
N GLY A 148 2.15 7.21 -13.78
CA GLY A 148 0.83 6.69 -13.40
C GLY A 148 0.85 5.44 -12.51
N TYR A 149 1.85 4.57 -12.64
CA TYR A 149 1.98 3.38 -11.78
C TYR A 149 2.43 3.68 -10.34
N LEU A 150 2.87 4.92 -10.07
CA LEU A 150 3.23 5.42 -8.74
C LEU A 150 2.10 6.22 -8.08
N VAL A 151 0.98 6.42 -8.79
CA VAL A 151 -0.17 7.14 -8.27
C VAL A 151 -1.01 6.17 -7.44
N PRO A 152 -1.14 6.38 -6.11
CA PRO A 152 -1.95 5.51 -5.26
C PRO A 152 -3.43 5.67 -5.59
N ARG A 153 -4.23 4.65 -5.30
CA ARG A 153 -5.68 4.73 -5.47
C ARG A 153 -6.29 5.53 -4.31
N LEU A 154 -6.96 6.64 -4.62
CA LEU A 154 -7.72 7.40 -3.61
C LEU A 154 -8.96 6.60 -3.19
N THR A 155 -9.08 6.33 -1.89
CA THR A 155 -10.18 5.52 -1.34
C THR A 155 -10.70 6.11 -0.05
N ARG A 156 -11.98 5.86 0.23
CA ARG A 156 -12.62 6.16 1.52
C ARG A 156 -13.18 4.87 2.10
N GLU A 157 -12.93 4.68 3.39
CA GLU A 157 -13.57 3.62 4.17
C GLU A 157 -14.97 4.14 4.58
N ILE A 158 -15.99 3.30 4.39
CA ILE A 158 -17.37 3.62 4.79
C ILE A 158 -17.77 2.54 5.78
N GLY A 159 -18.00 2.92 7.04
CA GLY A 159 -18.48 2.01 8.08
C GLY A 159 -19.67 1.16 7.58
N GLY A 160 -19.58 -0.16 7.73
CA GLY A 160 -20.64 -1.11 7.38
C GLY A 160 -20.65 -1.62 5.93
N LYS A 161 -19.66 -1.30 5.08
CA LYS A 161 -19.56 -1.84 3.72
C LYS A 161 -18.47 -2.91 3.58
N LEU A 162 -18.74 -3.92 2.75
CA LEU A 162 -17.88 -5.09 2.52
C LEU A 162 -16.54 -4.75 1.83
N SER A 163 -16.40 -3.57 1.22
CA SER A 163 -15.17 -3.15 0.54
C SER A 163 -14.96 -1.64 0.55
N LYS A 164 -13.68 -1.24 0.46
CA LYS A 164 -13.23 0.15 0.32
C LYS A 164 -13.81 0.74 -0.96
N LYS A 165 -14.37 1.95 -0.88
CA LYS A 165 -14.88 2.64 -2.07
C LYS A 165 -13.78 3.49 -2.73
N PRO A 166 -13.44 3.23 -4.01
CA PRO A 166 -12.66 4.19 -4.79
C PRO A 166 -13.41 5.52 -4.90
N ILE A 167 -12.69 6.63 -4.77
CA ILE A 167 -13.22 7.95 -5.06
C ILE A 167 -12.93 8.25 -6.53
N ASP A 168 -14.00 8.56 -7.28
CA ASP A 168 -13.85 9.03 -8.66
C ASP A 168 -13.17 10.41 -8.68
N LEU A 169 -12.12 10.50 -9.49
CA LEU A 169 -11.32 11.70 -9.66
C LEU A 169 -11.99 12.73 -10.59
N GLN A 170 -13.07 12.36 -11.29
CA GLN A 170 -13.80 13.25 -12.21
C GLN A 170 -12.84 13.95 -13.18
N LEU A 171 -11.98 13.15 -13.82
CA LEU A 171 -11.08 13.64 -14.86
C LEU A 171 -11.90 13.85 -16.12
N GLN A 172 -11.94 15.08 -16.63
CA GLN A 172 -12.38 15.32 -18.00
C GLN A 172 -11.23 14.88 -18.91
N PHE A 173 -11.46 13.86 -19.74
CA PHE A 173 -10.54 13.51 -20.81
C PHE A 173 -10.65 14.56 -21.94
N SER A 174 -10.12 15.77 -21.71
CA SER A 174 -9.88 16.71 -22.80
C SER A 174 -8.51 16.36 -23.41
N TYR A 175 -8.57 15.68 -24.54
CA TYR A 175 -7.49 15.39 -25.50
C TYR A 175 -6.13 16.08 -25.25
N MET A 176 -5.14 15.29 -24.80
CA MET A 176 -3.76 15.44 -25.26
C MET A 176 -2.98 14.11 -25.08
N ILE A 177 -3.45 13.06 -25.76
CA ILE A 177 -2.63 11.87 -25.99
C ILE A 177 -1.59 12.28 -27.04
N LYS A 178 -0.34 12.57 -26.63
CA LYS A 178 0.80 12.40 -27.52
C LYS A 178 1.04 10.90 -27.62
N PRO A 179 0.85 10.26 -28.78
CA PRO A 179 1.02 8.82 -28.90
C PRO A 179 2.51 8.49 -28.81
N MET A 180 2.93 7.88 -27.70
CA MET A 180 4.17 7.12 -27.64
C MET A 180 3.79 5.67 -27.91
N ILE A 181 3.78 5.32 -29.20
CA ILE A 181 3.50 3.95 -29.67
C ILE A 181 4.79 3.14 -29.51
N LEU A 182 4.81 2.26 -28.53
CA LEU A 182 5.70 1.10 -28.51
C LEU A 182 4.84 -0.13 -28.82
N TYR A 183 5.00 -0.66 -30.03
CA TYR A 183 4.38 -1.92 -30.43
C TYR A 183 5.06 -3.07 -29.69
N TYR A 184 4.31 -3.81 -28.88
CA TYR A 184 4.61 -5.21 -28.62
C TYR A 184 3.32 -6.01 -28.47
N SER A 185 3.34 -7.19 -29.07
CA SER A 185 2.20 -8.04 -29.43
C SER A 185 1.38 -8.55 -28.25
N GLY A 186 0.05 -8.41 -28.39
CA GLY A 186 -0.87 -9.54 -28.16
C GLY A 186 -1.50 -9.69 -26.77
N SER A 187 -2.79 -9.41 -26.73
CA SER A 187 -3.81 -9.84 -25.73
C SER A 187 -3.93 -9.05 -24.42
N CYS A 188 -5.03 -8.30 -24.33
CA CYS A 188 -5.54 -7.66 -23.13
C CYS A 188 -6.66 -8.54 -22.55
N LEU A 189 -6.54 -8.94 -21.27
CA LEU A 189 -7.62 -9.64 -20.54
C LEU A 189 -7.94 -8.82 -19.28
N ALA A 190 -9.13 -8.18 -19.27
CA ALA A 190 -9.71 -7.63 -18.07
C ALA A 190 -10.43 -8.76 -17.30
N CYS A 191 -10.15 -8.91 -16.00
CA CYS A 191 -10.92 -9.79 -15.13
C CYS A 191 -11.01 -9.16 -13.72
N VAL A 192 -12.24 -8.91 -13.27
CA VAL A 192 -12.59 -8.56 -11.89
C VAL A 192 -13.40 -9.72 -11.33
N MET A 193 -12.86 -10.46 -10.36
CA MET A 193 -13.63 -11.21 -9.36
C MET A 193 -12.80 -11.37 -8.08
N ASP A 194 -13.43 -11.08 -6.94
CA ASP A 194 -12.88 -11.01 -5.59
C ASP A 194 -13.41 -12.20 -4.77
N THR A 195 -12.54 -13.09 -4.23
CA THR A 195 -12.93 -14.12 -3.22
C THR A 195 -11.77 -14.85 -2.50
N TYR A 196 -10.58 -14.25 -2.32
CA TYR A 196 -9.43 -14.98 -1.71
C TYR A 196 -8.56 -14.16 -0.73
N LYS A 197 -9.14 -13.32 0.13
CA LYS A 197 -8.36 -12.44 1.04
C LYS A 197 -8.64 -12.76 2.51
N LEU A 198 -7.61 -13.26 3.21
CA LEU A 198 -7.51 -13.10 4.66
C LEU A 198 -6.62 -11.88 4.92
N VAL A 199 -7.18 -10.86 5.58
CA VAL A 199 -6.46 -9.64 5.97
C VAL A 199 -6.18 -9.73 7.47
N LEU A 200 -4.91 -9.90 7.84
CA LEU A 200 -4.48 -9.78 9.23
C LEU A 200 -4.04 -8.33 9.47
N SER A 201 -4.90 -7.56 10.15
CA SER A 201 -4.61 -6.22 10.62
C SER A 201 -4.17 -6.28 12.09
N PHE A 202 -2.87 -6.13 12.35
CA PHE A 202 -2.36 -5.98 13.71
C PHE A 202 -2.30 -4.48 14.05
N TYR A 203 -3.32 -3.96 14.72
CA TYR A 203 -3.25 -2.64 15.35
C TYR A 203 -2.46 -2.80 16.66
N CYS A 204 -1.26 -2.23 16.72
CA CYS A 204 -0.61 -1.96 17.99
C CYS A 204 -1.18 -0.62 18.46
N GLN A 205 -1.93 -0.62 19.57
CA GLN A 205 -2.24 0.59 20.32
C GLN A 205 -0.97 1.20 20.87
#